data_AF-A0A0C3B9E9-F1
#
_entry.id   AF-A0A0C3B9E9-F1
#
_cell.length_a   1.000
_cell.length_b   1.000
_cell.length_c   1.000
_cell.angle_alpha   90.00
_cell.angle_beta   90.00
_cell.angle_gamma   90.00
#
_symmetry.space_group_name_H-M   'P 1'
#
loop_
_entity.id
_entity.type
_entity.pdbx_description
1 polymer ?
#
loop_
_entity_poly.entity_id
_entity_poly.type
_entity_poly.pdbx_seq_one_letter_code
_entity_poly.pdbx_strand_id
1 'polypeptide(L)'
;LGRSTARGSFMIWTHHLKNIIYNVSFVPEGAPSTELLTALTLEAGVQFQEAYDAAQAQGRVLVREDAPPGYVGAAGGWFLGGRYGPISPHYGLGVDNVIELNVVDSSGSYLTVNSHSQPDLFWALRGRDSGTYGIVTSVTYRTHPLVPVTGVFLTANSRNNDTFKSSSPNLFEFNLTFPMQVLVDTAWLQPARFSGITSRSM
;
A
#
# COMPACT_ATOMS: atom_id res chain seq x y z
N LEU A 1 -3.48 1.39 -16.56
CA LEU A 1 -3.46 2.87 -16.72
C LEU A 1 -2.16 3.41 -17.32
N GLY A 2 -1.01 2.69 -17.24
CA GLY A 2 0.21 3.10 -17.97
C GLY A 2 0.82 4.43 -17.54
N ARG A 3 0.50 4.92 -16.32
CA ARG A 3 0.86 6.27 -15.86
C ARG A 3 2.35 6.49 -15.57
N SER A 4 3.15 5.42 -15.61
CA SER A 4 4.60 5.44 -15.40
C SER A 4 5.40 5.23 -16.69
N THR A 5 4.75 5.34 -17.85
CA THR A 5 5.42 5.20 -19.15
C THR A 5 4.80 6.15 -20.18
N ALA A 6 5.63 6.75 -21.02
CA ALA A 6 5.18 7.51 -22.17
C ALA A 6 6.23 7.40 -23.29
N ARG A 7 5.78 7.35 -24.55
CA ARG A 7 6.68 7.26 -25.70
C ARG A 7 7.43 8.58 -25.86
N GLY A 8 8.77 8.52 -25.95
CA GLY A 8 9.61 9.70 -26.16
C GLY A 8 9.73 10.61 -24.94
N SER A 9 9.28 10.17 -23.76
CA SER A 9 9.43 10.93 -22.52
C SER A 9 10.77 10.68 -21.85
N PHE A 10 11.20 11.63 -21.02
CA PHE A 10 12.22 11.41 -20.02
C PHE A 10 11.60 10.74 -18.78
N MET A 11 12.23 9.69 -18.25
CA MET A 11 11.73 8.94 -17.09
C MET A 11 12.54 9.27 -15.84
N ILE A 12 11.83 9.70 -14.79
CA ILE A 12 12.39 9.87 -13.45
C ILE A 12 12.19 8.54 -12.72
N TRP A 13 13.28 7.80 -12.55
CA TRP A 13 13.24 6.47 -11.96
C TRP A 13 13.65 6.51 -10.48
N THR A 14 12.67 6.50 -9.58
CA THR A 14 12.89 6.61 -8.13
C THR A 14 13.27 5.27 -7.46
N HIS A 15 13.37 4.17 -8.21
CA HIS A 15 13.51 2.83 -7.65
C HIS A 15 14.74 2.65 -6.74
N HIS A 16 15.83 3.38 -7.00
CA HIS A 16 17.05 3.28 -6.21
C HIS A 16 17.04 4.14 -4.93
N LEU A 17 15.98 4.91 -4.68
CA LEU A 17 15.76 5.61 -3.42
C LEU A 17 15.20 4.60 -2.40
N LYS A 18 16.08 3.95 -1.65
CA LYS A 18 15.81 2.76 -0.83
C LYS A 18 16.02 2.97 0.66
N ASN A 19 16.29 4.19 1.12
CA ASN A 19 16.50 4.44 2.53
C ASN A 19 15.20 4.24 3.34
N ILE A 20 15.35 3.68 4.53
CA ILE A 20 14.27 3.42 5.48
C ILE A 20 14.72 3.88 6.87
N ILE A 21 14.00 4.82 7.47
CA ILE A 21 14.33 5.40 8.77
C ILE A 21 13.16 5.18 9.73
N TYR A 22 13.42 4.46 10.81
CA TYR A 22 12.46 4.30 11.91
C TYR A 22 12.70 5.37 12.97
N ASN A 23 11.63 6.04 13.42
CA ASN A 23 11.68 7.04 14.48
C ASN A 23 10.50 6.90 15.44
N VAL A 24 10.80 6.70 16.72
CA VAL A 24 9.78 6.55 17.78
C VAL A 24 9.20 7.88 18.25
N SER A 25 9.92 8.98 18.04
CA SER A 25 9.61 10.34 18.49
C SER A 25 9.70 11.30 17.30
N PHE A 26 9.06 10.93 16.20
CA PHE A 26 9.00 11.76 15.00
C PHE A 26 8.13 12.99 15.25
N VAL A 27 8.65 14.16 14.89
CA VAL A 27 7.94 15.44 14.91
C VAL A 27 7.88 15.94 13.46
N PRO A 28 6.69 16.12 12.88
CA PRO A 28 6.56 16.68 11.53
C PRO A 28 7.17 18.09 11.47
N GLU A 29 7.70 18.47 10.30
CA GLU A 29 8.25 19.80 10.11
C GLU A 29 7.18 20.88 10.35
N GLY A 30 7.47 21.85 11.21
CA GLY A 30 6.54 22.90 11.61
C GLY A 30 5.53 22.51 12.70
N ALA A 31 5.50 21.26 13.14
CA ALA A 31 4.66 20.82 14.26
C ALA A 31 5.25 21.24 15.62
N PRO A 32 4.41 21.42 16.66
CA PRO A 32 4.89 21.57 18.04
C PRO A 32 5.69 20.35 18.49
N SER A 33 6.74 20.54 19.28
CA SER A 33 7.60 19.45 19.81
C SER A 33 6.88 18.44 20.71
N THR A 34 5.62 18.72 21.07
CA THR A 34 4.75 17.82 21.83
C THR A 34 4.03 16.79 20.96
N GLU A 35 3.98 16.98 19.64
CA GLU A 35 3.34 16.06 18.69
C GLU A 35 4.29 14.91 18.31
N LEU A 36 4.51 14.00 19.26
CA LEU A 36 5.39 12.85 19.06
C LEU A 36 4.64 11.68 18.42
N LEU A 37 5.11 11.24 17.26
CA LEU A 37 4.55 10.12 16.51
C LEU A 37 5.58 9.01 16.32
N THR A 38 5.14 7.76 16.37
CA THR A 38 5.98 6.63 15.97
C THR A 38 5.83 6.39 14.48
N ALA A 39 6.88 6.69 13.74
CA ALA A 39 6.84 6.76 12.29
C ALA A 39 7.94 5.94 11.61
N LEU A 40 7.68 5.57 10.37
CA LEU A 40 8.64 4.95 9.46
C LEU A 40 8.70 5.79 8.19
N THR A 41 9.87 6.38 7.93
CA THR A 41 10.14 7.16 6.72
C THR A 41 10.70 6.23 5.66
N LEU A 42 10.05 6.21 4.50
CA LEU A 42 10.38 5.38 3.36
C LEU A 42 10.70 6.26 2.17
N GLU A 43 11.85 6.04 1.54
CA GLU A 43 12.13 6.66 0.25
C GLU A 43 11.30 6.08 -0.90
N ALA A 44 11.08 6.85 -1.95
CA ALA A 44 10.10 6.59 -3.02
C ALA A 44 10.31 5.27 -3.78
N GLY A 45 11.50 4.66 -3.72
CA GLY A 45 11.80 3.38 -4.33
C GLY A 45 11.48 2.18 -3.45
N VAL A 46 11.22 2.38 -2.15
CA VAL A 46 10.96 1.31 -1.18
C VAL A 46 9.67 0.59 -1.52
N GLN A 47 9.77 -0.73 -1.61
CA GLN A 47 8.67 -1.65 -1.84
C GLN A 47 8.13 -2.16 -0.50
N PHE A 48 6.90 -2.68 -0.53
CA PHE A 48 6.21 -3.12 0.66
C PHE A 48 6.94 -4.23 1.42
N GLN A 49 7.58 -5.17 0.72
CA GLN A 49 8.37 -6.21 1.37
C GLN A 49 9.47 -5.61 2.27
N GLU A 50 10.26 -4.68 1.73
CA GLU A 50 11.33 -3.99 2.47
C GLU A 50 10.76 -3.18 3.65
N ALA A 51 9.63 -2.49 3.43
CA ALA A 51 8.97 -1.71 4.48
C ALA A 51 8.41 -2.59 5.61
N TYR A 52 7.88 -3.77 5.28
CA TYR A 52 7.38 -4.72 6.27
C TYR A 52 8.51 -5.30 7.10
N ASP A 53 9.60 -5.71 6.47
CA ASP A 53 10.76 -6.28 7.17
C ASP A 53 11.33 -5.25 8.16
N ALA A 54 11.45 -3.99 7.75
CA ALA A 54 11.89 -2.90 8.61
C ALA A 54 10.91 -2.60 9.76
N ALA A 55 9.60 -2.57 9.50
CA ALA A 55 8.60 -2.35 10.54
C ALA A 55 8.55 -3.50 11.55
N GLN A 56 8.59 -4.74 11.06
CA GLN A 56 8.54 -5.95 11.89
C GLN A 56 9.76 -6.09 12.79
N ALA A 57 10.95 -5.69 12.31
CA ALA A 57 12.17 -5.64 13.12
C ALA A 57 12.02 -4.73 14.36
N GLN A 58 11.06 -3.79 14.33
CA GLN A 58 10.76 -2.87 15.43
C GLN A 58 9.48 -3.26 16.19
N GLY A 59 8.91 -4.44 15.93
CA GLY A 59 7.64 -4.87 16.53
C GLY A 59 6.44 -4.02 16.09
N ARG A 60 6.51 -3.46 14.88
CA ARG A 60 5.48 -2.57 14.30
C ARG A 60 4.87 -3.17 13.04
N VAL A 61 3.71 -2.65 12.67
CA VAL A 61 3.03 -2.93 11.39
C VAL A 61 2.64 -1.63 10.70
N LEU A 62 2.56 -1.70 9.37
CA LEU A 62 2.03 -0.65 8.50
C LEU A 62 0.71 -1.12 7.90
N VAL A 63 -0.14 -0.18 7.49
CA VAL A 63 -1.24 -0.52 6.57
C VAL A 63 -0.62 -1.07 5.29
N ARG A 64 -1.04 -2.28 4.94
CA ARG A 64 -0.40 -3.14 3.95
C ARG A 64 -1.25 -3.22 2.68
N GLU A 65 -0.64 -3.55 1.54
CA GLU A 65 -1.40 -3.96 0.35
C GLU A 65 -2.07 -5.33 0.52
N ASP A 66 -3.17 -5.55 -0.17
CA ASP A 66 -3.90 -6.81 -0.15
C ASP A 66 -3.16 -7.96 -0.86
N ALA A 67 -2.22 -7.63 -1.75
CA ALA A 67 -1.60 -8.61 -2.63
C ALA A 67 -0.10 -8.94 -2.35
N PRO A 68 0.27 -10.20 -2.01
CA PRO A 68 1.64 -10.69 -2.17
C PRO A 68 2.17 -10.60 -3.62
N PRO A 69 3.50 -10.50 -3.84
CA PRO A 69 4.59 -10.66 -2.84
C PRO A 69 5.16 -9.38 -2.21
N GLY A 70 4.41 -8.28 -2.12
CA GLY A 70 4.96 -7.05 -1.53
C GLY A 70 5.82 -6.24 -2.50
N TYR A 71 5.69 -6.45 -3.81
CA TYR A 71 6.49 -5.77 -4.84
C TYR A 71 5.99 -4.35 -5.17
N VAL A 72 4.83 -3.94 -4.65
CA VAL A 72 4.35 -2.60 -4.91
C VAL A 72 5.18 -1.59 -4.12
N GLY A 73 5.49 -0.46 -4.76
CA GLY A 73 6.20 0.65 -4.12
C GLY A 73 5.34 1.24 -2.99
N ALA A 74 5.74 0.99 -1.75
CA ALA A 74 5.07 1.48 -0.54
C ALA A 74 5.09 3.02 -0.49
N ALA A 75 6.17 3.63 -0.99
CA ALA A 75 6.36 5.08 -1.07
C ALA A 75 6.06 5.68 -2.45
N GLY A 76 5.48 4.88 -3.35
CA GLY A 76 5.18 5.29 -4.72
C GLY A 76 3.70 5.64 -4.93
N GLY A 77 3.15 5.21 -6.08
CA GLY A 77 1.75 5.47 -6.45
C GLY A 77 0.69 4.71 -5.65
N TRP A 78 1.07 3.98 -4.60
CA TRP A 78 0.12 3.19 -3.81
C TRP A 78 -0.77 4.08 -2.95
N PHE A 79 -0.20 4.79 -1.97
CA PHE A 79 -0.98 5.62 -1.02
C PHE A 79 -1.63 6.84 -1.67
N LEU A 80 -1.05 7.37 -2.76
CA LEU A 80 -1.55 8.55 -3.46
C LEU A 80 -3.02 8.34 -3.92
N GLY A 81 -3.38 7.12 -4.29
CA GLY A 81 -4.75 6.75 -4.66
C GLY A 81 -5.66 6.32 -3.49
N GLY A 82 -5.31 6.64 -2.24
CA GLY A 82 -6.06 6.25 -1.05
C GLY A 82 -5.67 4.86 -0.54
N ARG A 83 -6.00 3.84 -1.34
CA ARG A 83 -5.77 2.38 -1.19
C ARG A 83 -6.02 1.76 0.19
N TYR A 84 -6.59 0.56 0.18
CA TYR A 84 -6.94 -0.19 1.38
C TYR A 84 -6.04 -1.41 1.55
N GLY A 85 -6.08 -1.98 2.75
CA GLY A 85 -5.45 -3.23 3.13
C GLY A 85 -6.29 -4.02 4.13
N PRO A 86 -5.85 -5.23 4.50
CA PRO A 86 -6.57 -6.09 5.45
C PRO A 86 -6.84 -5.44 6.81
N ILE A 87 -5.96 -4.52 7.23
CA ILE A 87 -6.06 -3.82 8.51
C ILE A 87 -6.63 -2.39 8.39
N SER A 88 -7.04 -1.98 7.19
CA SER A 88 -7.63 -0.65 6.97
C SER A 88 -8.92 -0.38 7.75
N PRO A 89 -9.82 -1.36 8.01
CA PRO A 89 -10.97 -1.12 8.87
C PRO A 89 -10.62 -0.65 10.29
N HIS A 90 -9.44 -1.00 10.80
CA HIS A 90 -8.98 -0.61 12.13
C HIS A 90 -8.09 0.64 12.11
N TYR A 91 -7.28 0.82 11.07
CA TYR A 91 -6.23 1.84 11.03
C TYR A 91 -6.40 2.88 9.91
N GLY A 92 -7.50 2.85 9.17
CA GLY A 92 -7.75 3.73 8.02
C GLY A 92 -7.08 3.26 6.74
N LEU A 93 -7.27 4.03 5.67
CA LEU A 93 -6.64 3.80 4.38
C LEU A 93 -5.11 4.07 4.45
N GLY A 94 -4.38 3.64 3.43
CA GLY A 94 -2.94 3.93 3.32
C GLY A 94 -2.63 5.41 3.44
N VAL A 95 -3.46 6.24 2.79
CA VAL A 95 -3.40 7.69 2.83
C VAL A 95 -3.62 8.30 4.23
N ASP A 96 -4.49 7.70 5.04
CA ASP A 96 -4.82 8.21 6.38
C ASP A 96 -3.65 8.04 7.35
N ASN A 97 -2.70 7.17 7.00
CA ASN A 97 -1.50 6.88 7.76
C ASN A 97 -0.29 7.72 7.34
N VAL A 98 -0.41 8.57 6.32
CA VAL A 98 0.66 9.47 5.90
C VAL A 98 0.74 10.66 6.86
N ILE A 99 1.93 10.89 7.41
CA ILE A 99 2.24 12.00 8.32
C ILE A 99 2.89 13.15 7.54
N GLU A 100 3.87 12.85 6.71
CA GLU A 100 4.70 13.84 5.99
C GLU A 100 5.18 13.25 4.66
N LEU A 101 5.41 14.12 3.67
CA LEU A 101 5.95 13.78 2.37
C LEU A 101 7.07 14.76 2.02
N ASN A 102 8.11 14.26 1.36
CA ASN A 102 9.07 15.11 0.68
C ASN A 102 8.81 15.07 -0.81
N VAL A 103 8.73 16.25 -1.43
CA VAL A 103 8.30 16.43 -2.81
C VAL A 103 9.21 17.42 -3.53
N VAL A 104 9.59 17.09 -4.76
CA VAL A 104 10.15 18.06 -5.70
C VAL A 104 9.03 18.57 -6.58
N ASP A 105 8.79 19.88 -6.54
CA ASP A 105 7.75 20.53 -7.33
C ASP A 105 8.19 20.79 -8.79
N SER A 106 7.29 21.35 -9.60
CA SER A 106 7.59 21.69 -11.00
C SER A 106 8.64 22.79 -11.19
N SER A 107 8.94 23.58 -10.14
CA SER A 107 10.01 24.58 -10.15
C SER A 107 11.38 24.00 -9.83
N GLY A 108 11.43 22.75 -9.36
CA GLY A 108 12.64 22.09 -8.87
C GLY A 108 12.91 22.34 -7.38
N SER A 109 11.97 22.93 -6.64
CA SER A 109 12.09 23.17 -5.21
C SER A 109 11.82 21.88 -4.42
N TYR A 110 12.66 21.62 -3.42
CA TYR A 110 12.47 20.51 -2.47
C TYR A 110 11.64 20.97 -1.29
N LEU A 111 10.45 20.39 -1.13
CA LEU A 111 9.44 20.80 -0.16
C LEU A 111 9.11 19.65 0.79
N THR A 112 9.03 19.95 2.08
CA THR A 112 8.45 19.07 3.09
C THR A 112 6.98 19.45 3.29
N VAL A 113 6.07 18.52 3.00
CA VAL A 113 4.62 18.76 3.02
C VAL A 113 3.92 17.86 4.03
N ASN A 114 3.17 18.47 4.94
CA ASN A 114 2.42 17.83 6.01
C ASN A 114 1.22 18.71 6.42
N SER A 115 0.59 18.46 7.57
CA SER A 115 -0.55 19.26 8.06
C SER A 115 -0.19 20.69 8.50
N HIS A 116 1.09 20.94 8.80
CA HIS A 116 1.62 22.21 9.29
C HIS A 116 2.39 22.98 8.21
N SER A 117 2.96 22.28 7.23
CA SER A 117 3.73 22.80 6.10
C SER A 117 3.06 22.44 4.77
N GLN A 118 2.59 23.45 4.03
CA GLN A 118 1.85 23.29 2.76
C GLN A 118 0.64 22.34 2.85
N PRO A 119 -0.33 22.60 3.75
CA PRO A 119 -1.45 21.69 4.03
C PRO A 119 -2.35 21.43 2.82
N ASP A 120 -2.49 22.39 1.90
CA ASP A 120 -3.29 22.22 0.68
C ASP A 120 -2.65 21.21 -0.28
N LEU A 121 -1.32 21.27 -0.43
CA LEU A 121 -0.56 20.31 -1.24
C LEU A 121 -0.54 18.93 -0.57
N PHE A 122 -0.40 18.90 0.75
CA PHE A 122 -0.49 17.68 1.53
C PHE A 122 -1.86 17.01 1.40
N TRP A 123 -2.96 17.77 1.45
CA TRP A 123 -4.30 17.26 1.18
C TRP A 123 -4.43 16.74 -0.25
N ALA A 124 -3.90 17.48 -1.24
CA ALA A 124 -4.00 17.11 -2.64
C ALA A 124 -3.23 15.82 -2.97
N LEU A 125 -2.06 15.60 -2.37
CA LEU A 125 -1.27 14.37 -2.51
C LEU A 125 -1.94 13.17 -1.82
N ARG A 126 -2.75 13.41 -0.79
CA ARG A 126 -3.47 12.39 -0.02
C ARG A 126 -4.84 12.05 -0.62
N GLY A 127 -4.84 11.49 -1.83
CA GLY A 127 -6.06 10.97 -2.46
C GLY A 127 -6.17 11.28 -3.96
N ARG A 128 -5.27 12.09 -4.50
CA ARG A 128 -5.12 12.24 -5.94
C ARG A 128 -4.17 11.20 -6.50
N ASP A 129 -4.49 10.77 -7.72
CA ASP A 129 -3.60 10.00 -8.57
C ASP A 129 -2.17 10.56 -8.70
N SER A 130 -1.21 9.64 -8.69
CA SER A 130 0.22 9.90 -8.71
C SER A 130 0.71 10.65 -9.97
N GLY A 131 1.76 11.46 -9.80
CA GLY A 131 2.43 12.18 -10.90
C GLY A 131 1.81 13.53 -11.27
N THR A 132 0.86 14.04 -10.50
CA THR A 132 0.13 15.29 -10.83
C THR A 132 0.74 16.53 -10.16
N TYR A 133 1.12 16.45 -8.89
CA TYR A 133 1.49 17.61 -8.07
C TYR A 133 2.99 17.76 -7.79
N GLY A 134 3.79 16.78 -8.20
CA GLY A 134 5.24 16.76 -7.98
C GLY A 134 5.79 15.34 -7.92
N ILE A 135 7.10 15.25 -7.72
CA ILE A 135 7.82 13.99 -7.56
C ILE A 135 8.00 13.74 -6.07
N VAL A 136 7.32 12.73 -5.54
CA VAL A 136 7.54 12.28 -4.16
C VAL A 136 8.91 11.59 -4.07
N THR A 137 9.75 12.05 -3.16
CA THR A 137 11.08 11.47 -2.88
C THR A 137 11.07 10.58 -1.64
N SER A 138 10.23 10.91 -0.65
CA SER A 138 9.99 10.06 0.53
C SER A 138 8.61 10.30 1.14
N VAL A 139 8.14 9.32 1.90
CA VAL A 139 6.90 9.37 2.69
C VAL A 139 7.17 8.90 4.11
N THR A 140 6.57 9.58 5.06
CA THR A 140 6.60 9.21 6.47
C THR A 140 5.24 8.64 6.86
N TYR A 141 5.23 7.35 7.20
CA TYR A 141 4.02 6.66 7.65
C TYR A 141 3.95 6.56 9.17
N ARG A 142 2.75 6.70 9.71
CA ARG A 142 2.41 6.23 11.05
C ARG A 142 2.50 4.71 11.07
N THR A 143 3.14 4.19 12.11
CA THR A 143 3.19 2.74 12.36
C THR A 143 2.29 2.36 13.53
N HIS A 144 1.83 1.11 13.56
CA HIS A 144 0.98 0.58 14.63
C HIS A 144 1.67 -0.58 15.36
N PRO A 145 1.31 -0.86 16.63
CA PRO A 145 1.84 -2.02 17.35
C PRO A 145 1.51 -3.32 16.61
N LEU A 146 2.45 -4.27 16.58
CA LEU A 146 2.18 -5.61 16.09
C LEU A 146 1.16 -6.30 17.03
N VAL A 147 0.03 -6.71 16.46
CA VAL A 147 -1.03 -7.46 17.17
C VAL A 147 -1.17 -8.86 16.59
N PRO A 148 -1.54 -9.88 17.40
CA PRO A 148 -1.87 -11.19 16.87
C PRO A 148 -3.05 -11.11 15.89
N VAL A 149 -2.89 -11.69 14.70
CA VAL A 149 -3.93 -11.74 13.66
C VAL A 149 -4.24 -13.19 13.32
N THR A 150 -5.52 -13.52 13.23
CA THR A 150 -6.00 -14.83 12.75
C THR A 150 -6.48 -14.69 11.31
N GLY A 151 -5.83 -15.40 10.38
CA GLY A 151 -6.27 -15.50 8.99
C GLY A 151 -7.02 -16.81 8.75
N VAL A 152 -8.15 -16.75 8.05
CA VAL A 152 -8.89 -17.93 7.58
C VAL A 152 -8.88 -17.93 6.07
N PHE A 153 -8.32 -18.98 5.47
CA PHE A 153 -8.26 -19.14 4.01
C PHE A 153 -9.22 -20.25 3.58
N LEU A 154 -10.18 -19.92 2.75
CA LEU A 154 -11.10 -20.88 2.14
C LEU A 154 -10.61 -21.17 0.71
N THR A 155 -10.25 -22.43 0.45
CA THR A 155 -9.85 -22.87 -0.89
C THR A 155 -10.88 -23.83 -1.42
N ALA A 156 -11.49 -23.50 -2.56
CA ALA A 156 -12.37 -24.38 -3.31
C ALA A 156 -11.76 -24.67 -4.67
N ASN A 157 -11.73 -25.94 -5.08
CA ASN A 157 -11.22 -26.36 -6.37
C ASN A 157 -12.39 -26.85 -7.23
N SER A 158 -12.56 -26.28 -8.42
CA SER A 158 -13.57 -26.72 -9.39
C SER A 158 -12.89 -27.33 -10.61
N ARG A 159 -13.35 -28.53 -10.99
CA ARG A 159 -12.88 -29.24 -12.20
C ARG A 159 -13.65 -28.84 -13.46
N ASN A 160 -14.76 -28.11 -13.33
CA ASN A 160 -15.60 -27.68 -14.45
C ASN A 160 -15.95 -26.19 -14.31
N ASN A 161 -15.82 -25.45 -15.41
CA ASN A 161 -16.09 -24.02 -15.49
C ASN A 161 -17.57 -23.69 -15.21
N ASP A 162 -18.48 -24.60 -15.56
CA ASP A 162 -19.91 -24.40 -15.33
C ASP A 162 -20.27 -24.46 -13.84
N THR A 163 -19.60 -25.35 -13.10
CA THR A 163 -19.76 -25.49 -11.64
C THR A 163 -19.15 -24.32 -10.89
N PHE A 164 -18.06 -23.73 -11.39
CA PHE A 164 -17.48 -22.51 -10.83
C PHE A 164 -18.44 -21.31 -11.00
N LYS A 165 -18.99 -21.14 -12.21
CA LYS A 165 -19.92 -20.04 -12.50
C LYS A 165 -21.22 -20.16 -11.70
N SER A 166 -21.76 -21.36 -11.52
CA SER A 166 -23.01 -21.58 -10.78
C SER A 166 -22.86 -21.53 -9.26
N SER A 167 -21.67 -21.84 -8.72
CA SER A 167 -21.39 -21.74 -7.28
C SER A 167 -20.95 -20.34 -6.85
N SER A 168 -20.36 -19.54 -7.76
CA SER A 168 -19.90 -18.19 -7.47
C SER A 168 -20.91 -17.26 -6.78
N PRO A 169 -22.23 -17.27 -7.08
CA PRO A 169 -23.19 -16.41 -6.39
C PRO A 169 -23.48 -16.85 -4.95
N ASN A 170 -23.34 -18.16 -4.65
CA ASN A 170 -23.72 -18.76 -3.37
C ASN A 170 -22.53 -18.88 -2.39
N LEU A 171 -21.29 -18.67 -2.85
CA LEU A 171 -20.10 -18.64 -1.99
C LEU A 171 -20.07 -17.43 -1.03
N PHE A 172 -20.98 -16.47 -1.20
CA PHE A 172 -21.06 -15.25 -0.40
C PHE A 172 -22.09 -15.32 0.74
N GLU A 173 -22.88 -16.41 0.83
CA GLU A 173 -23.79 -16.67 1.96
C GLU A 173 -23.12 -17.55 3.02
N PHE A 174 -21.98 -17.09 3.57
CA PHE A 174 -21.48 -17.66 4.82
C PHE A 174 -22.14 -16.93 6.00
N ASN A 175 -23.18 -17.54 6.57
CA ASN A 175 -23.76 -17.09 7.83
C ASN A 175 -22.86 -17.50 8.99
N LEU A 176 -21.73 -16.80 9.14
CA LEU A 176 -20.83 -16.98 10.27
C LEU A 176 -21.00 -15.80 11.23
N THR A 177 -21.70 -16.03 12.33
CA THR A 177 -21.78 -15.08 13.44
C THR A 177 -20.45 -15.09 14.19
N PHE A 178 -19.55 -14.18 13.84
CA PHE A 178 -18.34 -13.89 14.61
C PHE A 178 -18.49 -12.56 15.34
N PRO A 179 -17.95 -12.41 16.57
CA PRO A 179 -17.97 -11.13 17.30
C PRO A 179 -17.00 -10.08 16.74
N MET A 180 -16.29 -10.36 15.63
CA MET A 180 -15.42 -9.41 14.93
C MET A 180 -15.67 -9.47 13.42
N GLN A 181 -15.62 -8.29 12.77
CA GLN A 181 -15.82 -8.13 11.33
C GLN A 181 -14.76 -8.92 10.54
N VAL A 182 -15.21 -9.83 9.68
CA VAL A 182 -14.36 -10.60 8.76
C VAL A 182 -14.21 -9.83 7.45
N LEU A 183 -12.98 -9.67 6.97
CA LEU A 183 -12.67 -9.09 5.67
C LEU A 183 -12.61 -10.19 4.60
N VAL A 184 -13.43 -10.06 3.55
CA VAL A 184 -13.39 -10.92 2.36
C VAL A 184 -12.75 -10.10 1.24
N ASP A 185 -11.51 -10.41 0.87
CA ASP A 185 -10.84 -9.80 -0.28
C ASP A 185 -10.97 -10.69 -1.53
N THR A 186 -11.45 -10.10 -2.62
CA THR A 186 -11.71 -10.77 -3.90
C THR A 186 -10.64 -10.51 -4.95
N ALA A 187 -9.56 -9.78 -4.63
CA ALA A 187 -8.49 -9.43 -5.57
C ALA A 187 -7.78 -10.66 -6.20
N TRP A 188 -7.95 -11.85 -5.61
CA TRP A 188 -7.36 -13.11 -6.07
C TRP A 188 -8.23 -13.94 -7.02
N LEU A 189 -9.46 -13.50 -7.36
CA LEU A 189 -10.37 -14.27 -8.22
C LEU A 189 -10.16 -14.05 -9.73
N GLN A 190 -9.03 -13.52 -10.17
CA GLN A 190 -8.67 -13.50 -11.60
C GLN A 190 -8.16 -14.90 -12.00
N PRO A 191 -8.75 -15.56 -13.01
CA PRO A 191 -8.28 -16.87 -13.45
C PRO A 191 -6.86 -16.75 -14.00
N ALA A 192 -5.91 -17.42 -13.34
CA ALA A 192 -4.58 -17.63 -13.88
C ALA A 192 -4.70 -18.41 -15.20
N ARG A 193 -4.55 -17.73 -16.34
CA ARG A 193 -4.37 -18.37 -17.63
C ARG A 193 -2.97 -18.97 -17.69
N PHE A 194 -2.81 -20.22 -17.29
CA PHE A 194 -1.64 -21.01 -17.67
C PHE A 194 -1.82 -21.49 -19.12
N SER A 195 -1.06 -20.90 -20.03
CA SER A 195 -0.97 -21.36 -21.42
C SER A 195 0.07 -22.47 -21.52
N GLY A 196 -0.40 -23.71 -21.73
CA GLY A 196 0.26 -24.72 -22.56
C GLY A 196 1.45 -25.48 -21.97
N ILE A 197 1.20 -26.70 -21.47
CA ILE A 197 2.14 -27.82 -21.59
C ILE A 197 1.34 -29.04 -22.07
N THR A 198 1.44 -29.35 -23.36
CA THR A 198 1.00 -30.62 -23.94
C THR A 198 2.04 -31.69 -23.59
N SER A 199 1.64 -32.73 -22.86
CA SER A 199 2.43 -33.97 -22.79
C SER A 199 1.87 -34.98 -23.80
N ARG A 200 2.77 -35.50 -24.64
CA ARG A 200 2.49 -36.56 -25.61
C ARG A 200 2.33 -37.89 -24.87
N SER A 201 1.30 -38.65 -25.23
CA SER A 201 1.16 -40.06 -24.90
C SER A 201 2.15 -40.91 -25.72
N MET A 202 2.79 -41.87 -25.07
CA MET A 202 3.01 -43.20 -25.66
C MET A 202 2.00 -44.15 -25.03
#